data_AF-Q0WQK4-F1
#
_entry.id   AF-Q0WQK4-F1
#
_cell.length_a   1.000
_cell.length_b   1.000
_cell.length_c   1.000
_cell.angle_alpha   90.00
_cell.angle_beta   90.00
_cell.angle_gamma   90.00
#
_symmetry.space_group_name_H-M   'P 1'
#
loop_
_entity.id
_entity.type
_entity.pdbx_description
1 polymer ?
#
loop_
_entity_poly.entity_id
_entity_poly.type
_entity_poly.pdbx_seq_one_letter_code
_entity_poly.pdbx_strand_id
1 'polypeptide(L)'
;MSCYNKALLIGNKVVVILVFLLCLVHSSESLRPLFACDPANGLTRTLRFCRANVPIHVRVQDLLGRLTLQEKIRNLVNNAAAVPRLGIGGYEWWSEALHGISDVGPGAKFGGAFPGATSFPQVITTAASFNQSLWEEIGRVVSDEARAMYNGGVAGLTYWSPNVNILRDPRWGRGQETPGEDPIVAAKYAASYVRGLQGTAAGNRLKVAACCKHYTAYDLDNWNGVDRFHFNAKVNLLHILYISNIVYSKKIFCNLLSNLYNQFCMFCFKVCMHVSFQNYIFAIHFEANFLLFGRKMPKIFEI
;
A
#
# COMPACT_ATOMS: atom_id res chain seq x y z
N MET A 1 26.54 -23.69 -63.69
CA MET A 1 26.75 -22.66 -62.64
C MET A 1 26.12 -21.36 -63.12
N SER A 2 25.43 -20.61 -62.25
CA SER A 2 24.80 -19.29 -62.52
C SER A 2 23.33 -19.27 -62.97
N CYS A 3 22.41 -19.73 -62.12
CA CYS A 3 21.05 -19.13 -62.05
C CYS A 3 20.30 -19.45 -60.73
N TYR A 4 20.66 -20.53 -60.03
CA TYR A 4 19.97 -20.91 -58.78
C TYR A 4 20.40 -20.13 -57.52
N ASN A 5 21.54 -19.42 -57.54
CA ASN A 5 22.07 -18.73 -56.35
C ASN A 5 21.64 -17.26 -56.21
N LYS A 6 20.89 -16.68 -57.15
CA LYS A 6 20.41 -15.28 -57.02
C LYS A 6 19.03 -15.18 -56.35
N ALA A 7 18.18 -16.20 -56.43
CA ALA A 7 16.85 -16.17 -55.81
C ALA A 7 16.90 -16.35 -54.28
N LEU A 8 17.83 -17.16 -53.77
CA LEU A 8 17.94 -17.45 -52.33
C LEU A 8 18.50 -16.29 -51.50
N LEU A 9 19.27 -15.39 -52.13
CA LEU A 9 19.87 -14.22 -51.48
C LEU A 9 18.94 -13.00 -51.42
N ILE A 10 17.86 -12.98 -52.22
CA ILE A 10 16.88 -11.88 -52.23
C ILE A 10 15.80 -12.12 -51.16
N GLY A 11 15.34 -13.37 -50.99
CA GLY A 11 14.36 -13.73 -49.95
C GLY A 11 14.86 -13.44 -48.54
N ASN A 12 16.17 -13.65 -48.28
CA ASN A 12 16.74 -13.46 -46.95
C ASN A 12 16.89 -11.96 -46.57
N LYS A 13 17.11 -11.07 -47.55
CA LYS A 13 17.17 -9.63 -47.31
C LYS A 13 15.79 -9.03 -47.04
N VAL A 14 14.74 -9.53 -47.72
CA VAL A 14 13.36 -9.09 -47.50
C VAL A 14 12.86 -9.52 -46.12
N VAL A 15 13.20 -10.73 -45.68
CA VAL A 15 12.86 -11.22 -44.32
C VAL A 15 13.60 -10.42 -43.24
N VAL A 16 14.90 -10.14 -43.41
CA VAL A 16 15.66 -9.32 -42.45
C VAL A 16 15.14 -7.88 -42.38
N ILE A 17 14.74 -7.29 -43.52
CA ILE A 17 14.14 -5.94 -43.54
C ILE A 17 12.74 -5.93 -42.92
N LEU A 18 11.92 -6.97 -43.13
CA LEU A 18 10.62 -7.12 -42.45
C LEU A 18 10.77 -7.32 -40.94
N VAL A 19 11.77 -8.09 -40.49
CA VAL A 19 12.09 -8.25 -39.06
C VAL A 19 12.60 -6.93 -38.47
N PHE A 20 13.45 -6.18 -39.19
CA PHE A 20 13.90 -4.85 -38.76
C PHE A 20 12.77 -3.81 -38.74
N LEU A 21 11.84 -3.84 -39.71
CA LEU A 21 10.66 -2.98 -39.74
C LEU A 21 9.63 -3.37 -38.66
N LEU A 22 9.49 -4.65 -38.33
CA LEU A 22 8.72 -5.13 -37.18
C LEU A 22 9.37 -4.74 -35.84
N CYS A 23 10.70 -4.60 -35.78
CA CYS A 23 11.41 -4.05 -34.62
C CYS A 23 11.39 -2.51 -34.55
N LEU A 24 11.02 -1.81 -35.63
CA LEU A 24 10.81 -0.37 -35.69
C LEU A 24 9.39 0.06 -35.32
N VAL A 25 8.55 -0.89 -34.88
CA VAL A 25 7.36 -0.56 -34.10
C VAL A 25 7.89 0.06 -32.82
N HIS A 26 8.03 1.39 -32.86
CA HIS A 26 8.20 2.21 -31.69
C HIS A 26 7.09 1.75 -30.75
N SER A 27 7.48 1.16 -29.63
CA SER A 27 6.63 1.17 -28.45
C SER A 27 6.31 2.63 -28.23
N SER A 28 5.13 3.06 -28.69
CA SER A 28 4.54 4.29 -28.19
C SER A 28 4.66 4.17 -26.68
N GLU A 29 5.42 5.06 -26.05
CA GLU A 29 5.34 5.20 -24.60
C GLU A 29 3.85 5.28 -24.32
N SER A 30 3.32 4.23 -23.69
CA SER A 30 1.91 4.18 -23.34
C SER A 30 1.74 5.28 -22.32
N LEU A 31 1.37 6.48 -22.78
CA LEU A 31 0.77 7.51 -21.97
C LEU A 31 -0.22 6.79 -21.06
N ARG A 32 0.02 6.90 -19.76
CA ARG A 32 -0.70 6.18 -18.72
C ARG A 32 -2.21 6.22 -19.03
N PRO A 33 -2.95 5.12 -18.85
CA PRO A 33 -4.41 5.23 -18.85
C PRO A 33 -4.82 6.30 -17.85
N LEU A 34 -5.75 7.14 -18.30
CA LEU A 34 -6.29 8.31 -17.62
C LEU A 34 -6.55 7.98 -16.14
N PHE A 35 -6.15 8.88 -15.24
CA PHE A 35 -6.54 8.79 -13.84
C PHE A 35 -8.05 8.53 -13.74
N ALA A 36 -8.47 7.70 -12.78
CA ALA A 36 -9.89 7.61 -12.48
C ALA A 36 -10.41 9.03 -12.24
N CYS A 37 -11.53 9.37 -12.90
CA CYS A 37 -12.11 10.72 -12.88
C CYS A 37 -11.34 11.82 -13.64
N ASP A 38 -10.71 11.48 -14.77
CA ASP A 38 -10.24 12.48 -15.73
C ASP A 38 -11.36 13.48 -16.09
N PRO A 39 -11.19 14.80 -15.85
CA PRO A 39 -12.16 15.82 -16.21
C PRO A 39 -12.49 15.88 -17.71
N ALA A 40 -11.56 15.46 -18.58
CA ALA A 40 -11.77 15.40 -20.02
C ALA A 40 -12.63 14.20 -20.44
N ASN A 41 -12.75 13.18 -19.58
CA ASN A 41 -13.55 11.99 -19.87
C ASN A 41 -15.05 12.27 -19.69
N GLY A 42 -15.77 12.39 -20.81
CA GLY A 42 -17.21 12.64 -20.85
C GLY A 42 -18.08 11.61 -20.10
N LEU A 43 -17.60 10.36 -19.95
CA LEU A 43 -18.32 9.27 -19.28
C LEU A 43 -18.25 9.38 -17.75
N THR A 44 -17.14 9.86 -17.21
CA THR A 44 -16.89 9.85 -15.76
C THR A 44 -16.98 11.23 -15.12
N ARG A 45 -16.74 12.32 -15.87
CA ARG A 45 -16.75 13.70 -15.33
C ARG A 45 -18.03 14.10 -14.59
N THR A 46 -19.17 13.56 -15.01
CA THR A 46 -20.48 13.89 -14.42
C THR A 46 -20.80 13.08 -13.17
N LEU A 47 -20.10 11.95 -12.96
CA LEU A 47 -20.30 11.05 -11.83
C LEU A 47 -19.94 11.78 -10.53
N ARG A 48 -20.77 11.61 -9.49
CA ARG A 48 -20.62 12.36 -8.24
C ARG A 48 -19.30 12.04 -7.54
N PHE A 49 -18.82 10.80 -7.60
CA PHE A 49 -17.51 10.43 -7.05
C PHE A 49 -16.31 11.10 -7.74
N CYS A 50 -16.49 11.64 -8.95
CA CYS A 50 -15.45 12.36 -9.69
C CYS A 50 -15.41 13.87 -9.43
N ARG A 51 -16.38 14.43 -8.71
CA ARG A 51 -16.43 15.86 -8.41
C ARG A 51 -15.58 16.18 -7.19
N ALA A 52 -14.40 16.78 -7.41
CA ALA A 52 -13.43 17.04 -6.34
C ALA A 52 -13.90 18.04 -5.26
N ASN A 53 -14.91 18.87 -5.56
CA ASN A 53 -15.55 19.78 -4.61
C ASN A 53 -16.57 19.09 -3.68
N VAL A 54 -16.88 17.82 -3.90
CA VAL A 54 -17.78 17.03 -3.04
C VAL A 54 -16.96 16.39 -1.91
N PRO A 55 -17.46 16.36 -0.65
CA PRO A 55 -16.77 15.70 0.45
C PRO A 55 -16.43 14.24 0.15
N ILE A 56 -15.25 13.79 0.57
CA ILE A 56 -14.75 12.47 0.16
C ILE A 56 -15.63 11.31 0.59
N HIS A 57 -16.24 11.37 1.77
CA HIS A 57 -17.17 10.33 2.21
C HIS A 57 -18.38 10.16 1.29
N VAL A 58 -18.90 11.27 0.76
CA VAL A 58 -20.01 11.26 -0.21
C VAL A 58 -19.53 10.68 -1.54
N ARG A 59 -18.31 11.01 -1.98
CA ARG A 59 -17.71 10.45 -3.21
C ARG A 59 -17.53 8.95 -3.09
N VAL A 60 -17.01 8.47 -1.96
CA VAL A 60 -16.84 7.04 -1.67
C VAL A 60 -18.19 6.33 -1.63
N GLN A 61 -19.19 6.91 -0.98
CA GLN A 61 -20.53 6.32 -0.91
C GLN A 61 -21.19 6.19 -2.29
N ASP A 62 -21.08 7.22 -3.14
CA ASP A 62 -21.58 7.17 -4.52
C ASP A 62 -20.86 6.10 -5.35
N LEU A 63 -19.53 6.00 -5.25
CA LEU A 63 -18.77 4.94 -5.93
C LEU A 63 -19.23 3.55 -5.49
N LEU A 64 -19.27 3.28 -4.18
CA LEU A 64 -19.65 1.97 -3.64
C LEU A 64 -21.12 1.63 -3.92
N GLY A 65 -22.00 2.62 -4.01
CA GLY A 65 -23.40 2.46 -4.44
C GLY A 65 -23.52 2.09 -5.92
N ARG A 66 -22.55 2.47 -6.75
CA ARG A 66 -22.51 2.12 -8.18
C ARG A 66 -21.93 0.75 -8.45
N LEU A 67 -21.06 0.21 -7.60
CA LEU A 67 -20.43 -1.10 -7.78
C LEU A 67 -21.44 -2.24 -7.59
N THR A 68 -21.43 -3.20 -8.51
CA THR A 68 -22.10 -4.49 -8.34
C THR A 68 -21.42 -5.29 -7.23
N LEU A 69 -22.11 -6.30 -6.71
CA LEU A 69 -21.52 -7.22 -5.73
C LEU A 69 -20.25 -7.90 -6.28
N GLN A 70 -20.26 -8.30 -7.54
CA GLN A 70 -19.11 -8.97 -8.17
C GLN A 70 -17.90 -8.05 -8.29
N GLU A 71 -18.10 -6.79 -8.67
CA GLU A 71 -16.99 -5.82 -8.71
C GLU A 71 -16.48 -5.51 -7.31
N LYS A 72 -17.35 -5.43 -6.30
CA LYS A 72 -16.92 -5.28 -4.90
C LYS A 72 -16.01 -6.43 -4.50
N ILE A 73 -16.42 -7.67 -4.73
CA ILE A 73 -15.64 -8.88 -4.40
C ILE A 73 -14.27 -8.84 -5.09
N ARG A 74 -14.21 -8.50 -6.39
CA ARG A 74 -12.96 -8.41 -7.16
C ARG A 74 -12.03 -7.25 -6.73
N ASN A 75 -12.52 -6.33 -5.90
CA ASN A 75 -11.75 -5.24 -5.32
C ASN A 75 -11.34 -5.50 -3.85
N LEU A 76 -11.60 -6.70 -3.30
CA LEU A 76 -11.19 -7.10 -1.94
C LEU A 76 -9.81 -7.77 -1.88
N VAL A 77 -9.05 -7.75 -2.97
CA VAL A 77 -7.70 -8.33 -3.08
C VAL A 77 -6.67 -7.22 -3.33
N ASN A 78 -5.38 -7.51 -3.18
CA ASN A 78 -4.32 -6.51 -3.43
C ASN A 78 -4.25 -6.12 -4.92
N ASN A 79 -4.40 -7.07 -5.84
CA ASN A 79 -4.49 -6.79 -7.28
C ASN A 79 -5.95 -6.49 -7.66
N ALA A 80 -6.43 -5.30 -7.31
CA ALA A 80 -7.81 -4.92 -7.52
C ALA A 80 -8.14 -4.78 -9.01
N ALA A 81 -9.17 -5.49 -9.44
CA ALA A 81 -9.58 -5.50 -10.84
C ALA A 81 -10.15 -4.15 -11.28
N ALA A 82 -9.88 -3.79 -12.53
CA ALA A 82 -10.47 -2.62 -13.17
C ALA A 82 -12.01 -2.70 -13.19
N VAL A 83 -12.66 -1.53 -13.19
CA VAL A 83 -14.11 -1.38 -13.42
C VAL A 83 -14.32 -0.46 -14.62
N PRO A 84 -14.20 -0.97 -15.87
CA PRO A 84 -14.18 -0.14 -17.08
C PRO A 84 -15.44 0.72 -17.26
N ARG A 85 -16.62 0.20 -16.89
CA ARG A 85 -17.89 0.95 -17.00
C ARG A 85 -17.93 2.23 -16.14
N LEU A 86 -17.08 2.30 -15.11
CA LEU A 86 -16.93 3.46 -14.24
C LEU A 86 -15.62 4.23 -14.51
N GLY A 87 -14.85 3.83 -15.53
CA GLY A 87 -13.54 4.40 -15.84
C GLY A 87 -12.52 4.25 -14.71
N ILE A 88 -12.61 3.16 -13.94
CA ILE A 88 -11.66 2.85 -12.87
C ILE A 88 -10.67 1.83 -13.40
N GLY A 89 -9.39 2.19 -13.42
CA GLY A 89 -8.30 1.27 -13.76
C GLY A 89 -8.07 0.22 -12.68
N GLY A 90 -7.36 -0.85 -13.03
CA GLY A 90 -6.85 -1.78 -12.03
C GLY A 90 -5.87 -1.08 -11.10
N TYR A 91 -5.80 -1.53 -9.85
CA TYR A 91 -4.94 -0.90 -8.85
C TYR A 91 -4.26 -1.98 -8.01
N GLU A 92 -2.94 -1.85 -7.84
CA GLU A 92 -2.16 -2.73 -6.99
C GLU A 92 -1.94 -2.08 -5.63
N TRP A 93 -2.50 -2.69 -4.59
CA TRP A 93 -2.42 -2.21 -3.20
C TRP A 93 -1.12 -2.60 -2.49
N TRP A 94 -0.39 -3.59 -3.01
CA TRP A 94 0.85 -4.08 -2.43
C TRP A 94 2.08 -3.40 -3.01
N SER A 95 2.47 -2.28 -2.40
CA SER A 95 3.80 -1.69 -2.55
C SER A 95 4.54 -1.72 -1.20
N GLU A 96 5.87 -1.75 -1.23
CA GLU A 96 6.71 -1.78 -0.03
C GLU A 96 7.60 -0.54 0.04
N ALA A 97 7.75 0.01 1.24
CA ALA A 97 8.54 1.22 1.48
C ALA A 97 9.18 1.21 2.87
N LEU A 98 9.81 0.09 3.26
CA LEU A 98 10.27 -0.12 4.64
C LEU A 98 11.41 0.85 5.02
N HIS A 99 12.38 1.04 4.13
CA HIS A 99 13.53 1.93 4.30
C HIS A 99 13.95 2.55 2.94
N GLY A 100 12.96 2.87 2.11
CA GLY A 100 13.12 3.11 0.68
C GLY A 100 12.04 2.37 -0.09
N ILE A 101 11.64 2.85 -1.27
CA ILE A 101 10.72 2.11 -2.14
C ILE A 101 11.40 0.80 -2.53
N SER A 102 10.64 -0.28 -2.55
CA SER A 102 11.11 -1.58 -3.00
C SER A 102 10.34 -2.04 -4.22
N ASP A 103 11.02 -2.69 -5.15
CA ASP A 103 10.46 -3.44 -6.27
C ASP A 103 10.12 -4.90 -5.89
N VAL A 104 10.23 -5.24 -4.60
CA VAL A 104 9.69 -6.49 -4.05
C VAL A 104 8.17 -6.36 -3.95
N GLY A 105 7.48 -7.32 -4.58
CA GLY A 105 6.03 -7.29 -4.74
C GLY A 105 5.60 -6.65 -6.06
N PRO A 106 4.29 -6.64 -6.35
CA PRO A 106 3.78 -6.25 -7.66
C PRO A 106 3.57 -4.74 -7.86
N GLY A 107 3.52 -3.94 -6.78
CA GLY A 107 3.01 -2.57 -6.82
C GLY A 107 4.03 -1.47 -7.13
N ALA A 108 5.33 -1.77 -7.20
CA ALA A 108 6.35 -0.84 -7.67
C ALA A 108 7.38 -1.58 -8.53
N LYS A 109 7.91 -0.93 -9.56
CA LYS A 109 8.85 -1.52 -10.51
C LYS A 109 10.01 -0.58 -10.77
N PHE A 110 11.21 -1.14 -10.77
CA PHE A 110 12.42 -0.44 -11.21
C PHE A 110 12.74 -0.76 -12.67
N GLY A 111 13.31 0.20 -13.37
CA GLY A 111 13.72 0.11 -14.78
C GLY A 111 13.47 1.41 -15.54
N GLY A 112 14.00 1.49 -16.76
CA GLY A 112 13.84 2.66 -17.64
C GLY A 112 14.20 3.98 -16.94
N ALA A 113 13.26 4.94 -16.95
CA ALA A 113 13.43 6.24 -16.31
C ALA A 113 13.50 6.20 -14.77
N PHE A 114 13.14 5.07 -14.14
CA PHE A 114 13.14 4.86 -12.69
C PHE A 114 14.01 3.63 -12.36
N PRO A 115 15.34 3.67 -12.56
CA PRO A 115 16.21 2.51 -12.43
C PRO A 115 16.34 1.98 -10.99
N GLY A 116 15.92 2.77 -9.99
CA GLY A 116 15.93 2.43 -8.58
C GLY A 116 15.36 3.56 -7.72
N ALA A 117 15.41 3.36 -6.41
CA ALA A 117 15.01 4.32 -5.36
C ALA A 117 16.10 4.40 -4.28
N THR A 118 16.07 5.43 -3.45
CA THR A 118 17.06 5.58 -2.37
C THR A 118 16.90 4.45 -1.34
N SER A 119 17.98 3.75 -1.04
CA SER A 119 18.02 2.71 0.00
C SER A 119 18.66 3.27 1.26
N PHE A 120 17.83 3.57 2.26
CA PHE A 120 18.28 4.02 3.57
C PHE A 120 18.80 2.84 4.40
N PRO A 121 19.50 3.07 5.54
CA PRO A 121 19.80 2.00 6.47
C PRO A 121 18.52 1.26 6.90
N GLN A 122 18.66 -0.02 7.24
CA GLN A 122 17.55 -0.82 7.75
C GLN A 122 16.94 -0.16 9.01
N VAL A 123 15.65 -0.42 9.27
CA VAL A 123 14.87 0.28 10.31
C VAL A 123 15.58 0.26 11.66
N ILE A 124 16.07 -0.89 12.12
CA ILE A 124 16.77 -1.02 13.40
C ILE A 124 17.97 -0.06 13.51
N THR A 125 18.70 0.16 12.42
CA THR A 125 19.84 1.09 12.36
C THR A 125 19.39 2.54 12.40
N THR A 126 18.32 2.89 11.68
CA THR A 126 17.77 4.25 11.73
C THR A 126 17.18 4.57 13.10
N ALA A 127 16.52 3.60 13.75
CA ALA A 127 15.96 3.74 15.08
C ALA A 127 17.03 3.97 16.15
N ALA A 128 18.22 3.38 15.99
CA ALA A 128 19.36 3.59 16.88
C ALA A 128 19.88 5.05 16.92
N SER A 129 19.43 5.92 16.01
CA SER A 129 19.70 7.36 16.09
C SER A 129 18.89 8.09 17.17
N PHE A 130 17.78 7.51 17.64
CA PHE A 130 16.79 8.13 18.52
C PHE A 130 16.31 9.52 18.04
N ASN A 131 16.37 9.78 16.72
CA ASN A 131 16.08 11.07 16.12
C ASN A 131 14.76 11.04 15.33
N GLN A 132 13.69 11.50 15.97
CA GLN A 132 12.34 11.56 15.38
C GLN A 132 12.27 12.42 14.11
N SER A 133 13.03 13.52 14.05
CA SER A 133 13.07 14.39 12.87
C SER A 133 13.72 13.68 11.69
N LEU A 134 14.76 12.88 11.94
CA LEU A 134 15.39 12.04 10.92
C LEU A 134 14.43 10.98 10.38
N TRP A 135 13.67 10.30 11.24
CA TRP A 135 12.70 9.28 10.81
C TRP A 135 11.60 9.87 9.93
N GLU A 136 11.11 11.07 10.27
CA GLU A 136 10.13 11.78 9.46
C GLU A 136 10.72 12.22 8.12
N GLU A 137 11.95 12.73 8.12
CA GLU A 137 12.64 13.16 6.91
C GLU A 137 12.87 12.00 5.93
N ILE A 138 13.26 10.82 6.43
CA ILE A 138 13.36 9.61 5.60
C ILE A 138 12.00 9.29 4.97
N GLY A 139 10.92 9.26 5.76
CA GLY A 139 9.57 9.04 5.24
C GLY A 139 9.15 10.09 4.20
N ARG A 140 9.60 11.34 4.35
CA ARG A 140 9.34 12.42 3.40
C ARG A 140 10.04 12.18 2.06
N VAL A 141 11.32 11.82 2.08
CA VAL A 141 12.07 11.49 0.85
C VAL A 141 11.45 10.28 0.14
N VAL A 142 11.15 9.21 0.88
CA VAL A 142 10.53 8.00 0.34
C VAL A 142 9.18 8.31 -0.32
N SER A 143 8.37 9.17 0.27
CA SER A 143 7.09 9.57 -0.33
C SER A 143 7.22 10.52 -1.53
N ASP A 144 8.29 11.30 -1.63
CA ASP A 144 8.59 12.11 -2.83
C ASP A 144 8.93 11.19 -4.01
N GLU A 145 9.83 10.23 -3.79
CA GLU A 145 10.17 9.21 -4.78
C GLU A 145 8.92 8.39 -5.19
N ALA A 146 8.06 8.05 -4.23
CA ALA A 146 6.85 7.27 -4.47
C ALA A 146 5.88 8.01 -5.40
N ARG A 147 5.72 9.31 -5.17
CA ARG A 147 4.90 10.17 -6.03
C ARG A 147 5.54 10.36 -7.41
N ALA A 148 6.86 10.49 -7.50
CA ALA A 148 7.56 10.56 -8.79
C ALA A 148 7.36 9.28 -9.62
N MET A 149 7.60 8.11 -9.01
CA MET A 149 7.40 6.80 -9.63
C MET A 149 5.95 6.54 -9.99
N TYR A 150 5.00 6.93 -9.13
CA TYR A 150 3.59 6.87 -9.48
C TYR A 150 3.30 7.76 -10.68
N ASN A 151 3.73 9.01 -10.73
CA ASN A 151 3.49 9.87 -11.89
C ASN A 151 4.07 9.29 -13.18
N GLY A 152 5.21 8.58 -13.08
CA GLY A 152 5.82 7.84 -14.17
C GLY A 152 5.18 6.49 -14.51
N GLY A 153 4.14 6.07 -13.78
CA GLY A 153 3.39 4.86 -14.10
C GLY A 153 3.93 3.55 -13.56
N VAL A 154 4.99 3.58 -12.76
CA VAL A 154 5.70 2.38 -12.32
C VAL A 154 5.48 2.05 -10.84
N ALA A 155 4.66 2.81 -10.12
CA ALA A 155 4.29 2.52 -8.74
C ALA A 155 2.81 2.82 -8.43
N GLY A 156 2.30 2.24 -7.34
CA GLY A 156 1.06 2.61 -6.66
C GLY A 156 1.24 3.75 -5.65
N LEU A 157 0.22 4.01 -4.82
CA LEU A 157 0.21 5.08 -3.79
C LEU A 157 0.07 4.56 -2.37
N THR A 158 0.18 3.26 -2.16
CA THR A 158 -0.18 2.58 -0.93
C THR A 158 0.94 1.64 -0.54
N TYR A 159 1.50 1.84 0.63
CA TYR A 159 2.73 1.18 1.04
C TYR A 159 2.53 0.43 2.36
N TRP A 160 2.91 -0.85 2.38
CA TRP A 160 2.84 -1.74 3.55
C TRP A 160 4.00 -1.45 4.50
N SER A 161 4.05 -0.22 4.99
CA SER A 161 5.12 0.26 5.86
C SER A 161 4.57 1.35 6.80
N PRO A 162 5.14 1.50 8.01
CA PRO A 162 6.30 0.79 8.55
C PRO A 162 5.96 -0.56 9.24
N ASN A 163 6.99 -1.38 9.48
CA ASN A 163 6.91 -2.48 10.45
C ASN A 163 7.10 -1.91 11.87
N VAL A 164 6.08 -2.09 12.71
CA VAL A 164 5.99 -1.51 14.07
C VAL A 164 5.82 -2.60 15.13
N ASN A 165 6.08 -3.86 14.76
CA ASN A 165 6.16 -4.94 15.73
C ASN A 165 7.30 -4.69 16.71
N ILE A 166 7.17 -5.26 17.90
CA ILE A 166 8.20 -5.18 18.94
C ILE A 166 9.16 -6.35 18.79
N LEU A 167 10.46 -6.06 18.74
CA LEU A 167 11.50 -7.10 18.74
C LEU A 167 11.62 -7.75 20.12
N ARG A 168 10.64 -8.58 20.50
CA ARG A 168 10.62 -9.24 21.81
C ARG A 168 11.61 -10.40 21.89
N ASP A 169 11.72 -11.18 20.80
CA ASP A 169 12.63 -12.31 20.72
C ASP A 169 13.80 -11.97 19.78
N PRO A 170 15.05 -11.88 20.27
CA PRO A 170 16.19 -11.49 19.45
C PRO A 170 16.50 -12.48 18.32
N ARG A 171 15.90 -13.68 18.33
CA ARG A 171 16.05 -14.69 17.27
C ARG A 171 15.13 -14.44 16.07
N TRP A 172 14.21 -13.48 16.18
CA TRP A 172 13.27 -13.20 15.11
C TRP A 172 13.98 -12.64 13.86
N GLY A 173 13.94 -13.40 12.75
CA GLY A 173 14.65 -13.05 11.52
C GLY A 173 14.24 -11.73 10.87
N ARG A 174 13.03 -11.23 11.16
CA ARG A 174 12.55 -9.91 10.70
C ARG A 174 12.68 -8.81 11.77
N GLY A 175 13.36 -9.08 12.87
CA GLY A 175 13.63 -8.10 13.92
C GLY A 175 14.37 -6.86 13.41
N GLN A 176 15.23 -7.04 12.41
CA GLN A 176 15.92 -5.93 11.73
C GLN A 176 14.95 -4.90 11.10
N GLU A 177 13.76 -5.33 10.68
CA GLU A 177 12.74 -4.45 10.08
C GLU A 177 12.03 -3.56 11.12
N THR A 178 12.29 -3.78 12.41
CA THR A 178 11.59 -3.10 13.50
C THR A 178 12.43 -1.97 14.10
N PRO A 179 11.80 -0.99 14.78
CA PRO A 179 12.52 0.02 15.54
C PRO A 179 13.04 -0.48 16.91
N GLY A 180 13.14 -1.79 17.13
CA GLY A 180 13.69 -2.42 18.33
C GLY A 180 12.64 -2.99 19.29
N GLU A 181 13.08 -3.23 20.53
CA GLU A 181 12.28 -3.90 21.57
C GLU A 181 11.43 -2.96 22.44
N ASP A 182 11.71 -1.65 22.39
CA ASP A 182 11.01 -0.67 23.23
C ASP A 182 9.74 -0.13 22.53
N PRO A 183 8.54 -0.30 23.14
CA PRO A 183 7.30 0.18 22.53
C PRO A 183 7.21 1.69 22.38
N ILE A 184 7.87 2.48 23.23
CA ILE A 184 7.83 3.95 23.15
C ILE A 184 8.64 4.43 21.94
N VAL A 185 9.83 3.87 21.72
CA VAL A 185 10.64 4.09 20.51
C VAL A 185 9.87 3.65 19.28
N ALA A 186 9.25 2.46 19.31
CA ALA A 186 8.46 1.97 18.20
C ALA A 186 7.29 2.88 17.82
N ALA A 187 6.56 3.38 18.83
CA ALA A 187 5.46 4.33 18.64
C ALA A 187 5.93 5.66 18.05
N LYS A 188 7.04 6.21 18.55
CA LYS A 188 7.63 7.46 18.05
C LYS A 188 8.13 7.30 16.61
N TYR A 189 8.82 6.20 16.31
CA TYR A 189 9.25 5.86 14.96
C TYR A 189 8.06 5.77 14.00
N ALA A 190 7.02 5.01 14.38
CA ALA A 190 5.80 4.88 13.59
C ALA A 190 5.16 6.23 13.31
N ALA A 191 4.97 7.06 14.34
CA ALA A 191 4.35 8.38 14.20
C ALA A 191 5.14 9.32 13.27
N SER A 192 6.47 9.37 13.42
CA SER A 192 7.34 10.18 12.57
C SER A 192 7.37 9.68 11.12
N TYR A 193 7.63 8.39 10.91
CA TYR A 193 7.75 7.81 9.57
C TYR A 193 6.43 7.91 8.80
N VAL A 194 5.30 7.61 9.45
CA VAL A 194 3.97 7.74 8.83
C VAL A 194 3.64 9.19 8.51
N ARG A 195 4.03 10.16 9.35
CA ARG A 195 3.87 11.59 9.04
C ARG A 195 4.69 11.99 7.81
N GLY A 196 5.93 11.52 7.72
CA GLY A 196 6.78 11.72 6.55
C GLY A 196 6.16 11.15 5.27
N LEU A 197 5.65 9.91 5.33
CA LEU A 197 5.00 9.24 4.20
C LEU A 197 3.71 9.95 3.78
N GLN A 198 2.79 10.15 4.72
CA GLN A 198 1.47 10.68 4.40
C GLN A 198 1.46 12.19 4.15
N GLY A 199 2.52 12.89 4.56
CA GLY A 199 2.61 14.34 4.54
C GLY A 199 1.78 14.99 5.66
N THR A 200 1.94 16.31 5.80
CA THR A 200 1.02 17.12 6.59
C THR A 200 -0.25 17.28 5.76
N ALA A 201 -1.42 16.91 6.30
CA ALA A 201 -2.69 16.80 5.58
C ALA A 201 -3.28 18.14 5.06
N ALA A 202 -2.45 19.06 4.57
CA ALA A 202 -2.83 20.31 3.96
C ALA A 202 -3.87 20.07 2.85
N GLY A 203 -5.06 20.65 3.03
CA GLY A 203 -6.17 20.50 2.10
C GLY A 203 -6.80 19.10 2.05
N ASN A 204 -6.65 18.28 3.10
CA ASN A 204 -7.14 16.91 3.18
C ASN A 204 -6.64 16.02 2.03
N ARG A 205 -5.33 16.09 1.72
CA ARG A 205 -4.70 15.25 0.68
C ARG A 205 -3.60 14.41 1.32
N LEU A 206 -3.65 13.10 1.08
CA LEU A 206 -2.54 12.21 1.44
C LEU A 206 -1.44 12.31 0.39
N LYS A 207 -0.18 12.32 0.81
CA LYS A 207 1.00 12.25 -0.06
C LYS A 207 1.41 10.83 -0.42
N VAL A 208 1.16 9.83 0.41
CA VAL A 208 0.96 8.41 0.08
C VAL A 208 0.13 7.82 1.23
N ALA A 209 -0.36 6.59 1.10
CA ALA A 209 -1.02 5.92 2.20
C ALA A 209 -0.06 4.94 2.88
N ALA A 210 0.17 5.13 4.17
CA ALA A 210 0.98 4.23 4.99
C ALA A 210 0.11 3.14 5.63
N CYS A 211 0.76 2.06 6.05
CA CYS A 211 0.10 0.89 6.60
C CYS A 211 1.00 0.21 7.60
N CYS A 212 0.77 0.52 8.87
CA CYS A 212 1.48 -0.10 9.99
C CYS A 212 1.24 -1.61 9.97
N LYS A 213 2.31 -2.39 10.06
CA LYS A 213 2.27 -3.85 10.08
C LYS A 213 3.14 -4.41 11.20
N HIS A 214 2.92 -5.63 11.67
CA HIS A 214 1.84 -6.57 11.35
C HIS A 214 0.97 -6.68 12.61
N TYR A 215 -0.24 -6.12 12.55
CA TYR A 215 -1.14 -6.10 13.70
C TYR A 215 -1.76 -7.49 13.90
N THR A 216 -1.59 -8.18 15.03
CA THR A 216 -0.75 -7.84 16.20
C THR A 216 0.01 -9.08 16.69
N ALA A 217 0.93 -8.89 17.64
CA ALA A 217 1.69 -9.96 18.30
C ALA A 217 2.43 -10.92 17.34
N TYR A 218 2.84 -10.40 16.18
CA TYR A 218 3.70 -11.08 15.24
C TYR A 218 5.15 -10.69 15.50
N ASP A 219 5.93 -11.63 16.02
CA ASP A 219 7.35 -11.47 16.33
C ASP A 219 8.14 -12.78 16.21
N LEU A 220 7.64 -13.71 15.39
CA LEU A 220 8.25 -15.02 15.13
C LEU A 220 7.99 -15.43 13.68
N ASP A 221 9.03 -15.88 12.98
CA ASP A 221 8.87 -16.42 11.61
C ASP A 221 8.82 -17.95 11.58
N ASN A 222 9.87 -18.59 12.08
CA ASN A 222 9.96 -20.04 12.18
C ASN A 222 10.96 -20.38 13.28
N TRP A 223 10.48 -20.97 14.37
CA TRP A 223 11.33 -21.40 15.47
C TRP A 223 10.77 -22.64 16.15
N ASN A 224 11.65 -23.60 16.44
CA ASN A 224 11.32 -24.84 17.14
C ASN A 224 10.12 -25.62 16.52
N GLY A 225 10.09 -25.71 15.18
CA GLY A 225 9.05 -26.41 14.45
C GLY A 225 7.70 -25.68 14.38
N VAL A 226 7.62 -24.44 14.86
CA VAL A 226 6.43 -23.60 14.75
C VAL A 226 6.72 -22.44 13.81
N ASP A 227 6.00 -22.38 12.69
CA ASP A 227 6.02 -21.26 11.77
C ASP A 227 4.97 -20.19 12.13
N ARG A 228 5.14 -19.00 11.55
CA ARG A 228 4.28 -17.84 11.74
C ARG A 228 2.81 -18.04 11.38
N PHE A 229 2.51 -18.95 10.44
CA PHE A 229 1.14 -19.23 10.03
C PHE A 229 0.41 -20.10 11.06
N HIS A 230 1.15 -20.84 11.88
CA HIS A 230 0.63 -21.76 12.89
C HIS A 230 0.90 -21.30 14.33
N PHE A 231 1.66 -20.22 14.53
CA PHE A 231 2.01 -19.70 15.84
C PHE A 231 0.77 -19.23 16.64
N ASN A 232 0.70 -19.64 17.92
CA ASN A 232 -0.33 -19.19 18.86
C ASN A 232 0.31 -18.28 19.93
N ALA A 233 0.19 -16.96 19.75
CA ALA A 233 0.85 -15.95 20.57
C ALA A 233 0.37 -15.86 22.03
N LYS A 234 -0.74 -16.50 22.42
CA LYS A 234 -1.36 -16.45 23.77
C LYS A 234 -1.26 -15.05 24.42
N VAL A 235 -2.02 -14.10 23.90
CA VAL A 235 -2.03 -12.71 24.37
C VAL A 235 -2.99 -12.50 25.55
N ASN A 236 -2.59 -11.67 26.52
CA ASN A 236 -3.48 -11.22 27.61
C ASN A 236 -3.80 -9.73 27.46
N LEU A 237 -4.78 -9.24 28.24
CA LEU A 237 -5.23 -7.85 28.17
C LEU A 237 -4.09 -6.85 28.44
N LEU A 238 -3.17 -7.18 29.36
CA LEU A 238 -2.02 -6.34 29.67
C LEU A 238 -1.08 -6.18 28.46
N HIS A 239 -0.78 -7.26 27.73
CA HIS A 239 0.01 -7.21 26.50
C HIS A 239 -0.64 -6.33 25.44
N ILE A 240 -1.96 -6.49 25.25
CA ILE A 240 -2.72 -5.69 24.28
C ILE A 240 -2.72 -4.23 24.69
N LEU A 241 -2.95 -3.90 25.97
CA LEU A 241 -2.96 -2.53 26.45
C LEU A 241 -1.57 -1.88 26.36
N TYR A 242 -0.50 -2.61 26.68
CA TYR A 242 0.86 -2.09 26.65
C TYR A 242 1.32 -1.78 25.21
N ILE A 243 1.12 -2.72 24.28
CA ILE A 243 1.54 -2.55 22.88
C ILE A 243 0.54 -1.64 22.14
N SER A 244 -0.77 -1.82 22.33
CA SER A 244 -1.78 -1.08 21.56
C SER A 244 -2.00 0.35 22.05
N ASN A 245 -1.88 0.66 23.34
CA ASN A 245 -2.00 2.07 23.79
C ASN A 245 -0.72 2.88 23.59
N ILE A 246 0.42 2.24 23.35
CA ILE A 246 1.67 2.97 23.10
C ILE A 246 1.88 3.08 21.58
N VAL A 247 1.90 1.95 20.86
CA VAL A 247 2.18 1.88 19.41
C VAL A 247 0.96 2.22 18.55
N TYR A 248 -0.23 1.76 18.96
CA TYR A 248 -1.46 1.89 18.18
C TYR A 248 -2.48 2.86 18.80
N SER A 249 -2.07 3.70 19.76
CA SER A 249 -3.03 4.53 20.50
C SER A 249 -3.82 5.42 19.56
N LYS A 250 -5.11 5.52 19.88
CA LYS A 250 -6.08 6.42 19.23
C LYS A 250 -5.55 7.84 19.03
N LYS A 251 -4.53 8.37 19.70
CA LYS A 251 -4.03 9.72 19.37
C LYS A 251 -3.07 9.76 18.18
N ILE A 252 -2.17 8.80 18.06
CA ILE A 252 -1.27 8.68 16.89
C ILE A 252 -2.10 8.13 15.72
N PHE A 253 -2.85 7.06 15.98
CA PHE A 253 -3.69 6.41 14.99
C PHE A 253 -4.95 7.24 14.65
N CYS A 254 -5.58 8.00 15.56
CA CYS A 254 -6.67 8.95 15.22
C CYS A 254 -6.23 10.35 14.81
N ASN A 255 -5.01 10.84 15.05
CA ASN A 255 -4.56 12.01 14.27
C ASN A 255 -4.37 11.62 12.80
N LEU A 256 -4.08 10.34 12.53
CA LEU A 256 -4.15 9.73 11.21
C LEU A 256 -5.61 9.44 10.75
N LEU A 257 -6.51 8.98 11.63
CA LEU A 257 -7.94 8.64 11.31
C LEU A 257 -8.98 9.76 11.46
N SER A 258 -8.64 10.93 12.01
CA SER A 258 -9.60 12.01 12.35
C SER A 258 -10.26 12.64 11.11
N ASN A 259 -9.65 12.43 9.95
CA ASN A 259 -10.23 12.70 8.66
C ASN A 259 -10.75 11.37 8.08
N LEU A 260 -11.98 11.35 7.56
CA LEU A 260 -12.70 10.21 6.91
C LEU A 260 -11.91 9.44 5.81
N TYR A 261 -10.67 9.85 5.56
CA TYR A 261 -9.70 9.43 4.56
C TYR A 261 -8.98 8.12 4.91
N ASN A 262 -9.04 7.66 6.16
CA ASN A 262 -8.19 6.58 6.67
C ASN A 262 -8.90 5.23 6.94
N GLN A 263 -10.05 4.97 6.29
CA GLN A 263 -10.52 3.59 6.08
C GLN A 263 -9.45 2.72 5.38
N PHE A 264 -8.49 3.35 4.69
CA PHE A 264 -7.37 2.66 4.07
C PHE A 264 -6.41 1.99 5.06
N CYS A 265 -6.13 2.61 6.22
CA CYS A 265 -5.32 1.94 7.25
C CYS A 265 -6.05 0.67 7.72
N MET A 266 -7.36 0.73 7.99
CA MET A 266 -8.15 -0.48 8.34
C MET A 266 -8.23 -1.53 7.22
N PHE A 267 -8.35 -1.12 5.95
CA PHE A 267 -8.35 -2.04 4.80
C PHE A 267 -6.98 -2.68 4.59
N CYS A 268 -5.91 -1.89 4.62
CA CYS A 268 -4.55 -2.37 4.54
C CYS A 268 -4.17 -3.22 5.76
N PHE A 269 -4.71 -2.94 6.95
CA PHE A 269 -4.65 -3.85 8.10
C PHE A 269 -5.24 -5.21 7.75
N LYS A 270 -6.41 -5.27 7.09
CA LYS A 270 -7.06 -6.52 6.72
C LYS A 270 -6.32 -7.29 5.61
N VAL A 271 -5.73 -6.58 4.64
CA VAL A 271 -4.91 -7.17 3.56
C VAL A 271 -3.53 -7.62 4.08
N CYS A 272 -2.82 -6.79 4.85
CA CYS A 272 -1.55 -7.16 5.49
C CYS A 272 -1.71 -8.30 6.51
N MET A 273 -2.85 -8.37 7.21
CA MET A 273 -3.16 -9.51 8.08
C MET A 273 -3.36 -10.80 7.28
N HIS A 274 -4.01 -10.75 6.12
CA HIS A 274 -4.27 -11.96 5.32
C HIS A 274 -2.99 -12.58 4.75
N VAL A 275 -1.99 -11.76 4.45
CA VAL A 275 -0.65 -12.23 4.03
C VAL A 275 0.16 -12.79 5.21
N SER A 276 -0.12 -12.36 6.44
CA SER A 276 0.65 -12.75 7.64
C SER A 276 0.04 -13.92 8.41
N PHE A 277 -1.29 -14.12 8.35
CA PHE A 277 -2.00 -15.17 9.06
C PHE A 277 -2.95 -15.89 8.09
N GLN A 278 -2.52 -17.05 7.55
CA GLN A 278 -3.40 -17.86 6.70
C GLN A 278 -4.40 -18.70 7.51
N ASN A 279 -4.23 -18.88 8.83
CA ASN A 279 -4.99 -19.89 9.60
C ASN A 279 -5.71 -19.40 10.88
N TYR A 280 -5.95 -18.10 11.08
CA TYR A 280 -6.84 -17.64 12.16
C TYR A 280 -7.88 -16.64 11.65
N ILE A 281 -9.12 -17.14 11.50
CA ILE A 281 -10.33 -16.31 11.42
C ILE A 281 -10.52 -15.64 12.78
N PHE A 282 -9.94 -14.46 12.97
CA PHE A 282 -10.44 -13.54 13.98
C PHE A 282 -11.56 -12.71 13.35
N ALA A 283 -12.77 -13.26 13.44
CA ALA A 283 -14.00 -12.52 13.23
C ALA A 283 -14.17 -11.52 14.40
N ILE A 284 -13.70 -10.29 14.22
CA ILE A 284 -14.12 -9.16 15.05
C ILE A 284 -14.75 -8.11 14.12
N HIS A 285 -16.08 -8.09 14.19
CA HIS A 285 -17.02 -7.03 13.80
C HIS A 285 -16.75 -6.30 12.48
N PHE A 286 -17.29 -6.88 11.42
CA PHE A 286 -17.74 -6.12 10.25
C PHE A 286 -19.22 -5.75 10.45
N GLU A 287 -19.50 -4.86 11.41
CA GLU A 287 -20.79 -4.17 11.47
C GLU A 287 -20.65 -2.73 10.99
N ALA A 288 -21.42 -2.41 9.95
CA ALA A 288 -22.17 -1.17 9.83
C ALA A 288 -21.45 0.17 10.08
N ASN A 289 -20.64 0.61 9.12
CA ASN A 289 -20.63 2.04 8.74
C ASN A 289 -21.03 2.27 7.27
N PHE A 290 -21.49 1.21 6.60
CA PHE A 290 -22.46 1.30 5.53
C PHE A 290 -23.81 0.94 6.14
N LEU A 291 -24.75 1.89 6.12
CA LEU A 291 -26.11 1.87 6.70
C LEU A 291 -26.20 2.47 8.12
N LEU A 292 -26.77 3.68 8.17
CA LEU A 292 -27.49 4.26 9.31
C LEU A 292 -26.67 4.60 10.57
N PHE A 293 -26.33 5.87 10.75
CA PHE A 293 -26.48 6.51 12.07
C PHE A 293 -27.02 7.93 11.94
N GLY A 294 -28.33 7.99 11.71
CA GLY A 294 -29.17 8.86 12.54
C GLY A 294 -29.49 8.10 13.83
N ARG A 295 -29.11 8.69 14.96
CA ARG A 295 -29.46 8.41 16.38
C ARG A 295 -28.40 7.75 17.28
N LYS A 296 -28.28 8.39 18.46
CA LYS A 296 -27.46 8.18 19.66
C LYS A 296 -27.15 6.72 20.02
N MET A 297 -25.88 6.46 20.39
CA MET A 297 -25.50 5.27 21.18
C MET A 297 -26.00 5.40 22.64
N PRO A 298 -26.49 4.31 23.27
CA PRO A 298 -26.51 4.17 24.71
C PRO A 298 -25.14 3.71 25.25
N LYS A 299 -24.85 4.12 26.48
CA LYS A 299 -23.67 3.75 27.28
C LYS A 299 -23.61 2.23 27.49
N ILE A 300 -22.49 1.59 27.18
CA ILE A 300 -22.08 0.32 27.81
C ILE A 300 -20.56 0.34 28.02
N PHE A 301 -20.19 0.77 29.23
CA PHE A 301 -18.98 0.35 29.94
C PHE A 301 -19.51 -0.07 31.30
N GLU A 302 -19.46 -1.36 31.62
CA GLU A 302 -19.39 -1.84 33.00
C GLU A 302 -18.95 -3.31 33.01
N ILE A 303 -17.99 -3.58 33.92
CA ILE A 303 -17.29 -4.83 34.29
C ILE A 303 -16.00 -5.12 33.52
#